data_AF-A0A1G6UHF6-F1
#
_entry.id   AF-A0A1G6UHF6-F1
#
_cell.length_a   1.000
_cell.length_b   1.000
_cell.length_c   1.000
_cell.angle_alpha   90.00
_cell.angle_beta   90.00
_cell.angle_gamma   90.00
#
_symmetry.space_group_name_H-M   'P 1'
#
loop_
_entity.id
_entity.type
_entity.pdbx_description
1 polymer ?
#
loop_
_entity_poly.entity_id
_entity_poly.type
_entity_poly.pdbx_seq_one_letter_code
_entity_poly.pdbx_strand_id
1 'polypeptide(L)'
;MLNKVNYSFLLTENMNIGSKITELRKTQSWSQADLAEKIQASRVIVGKYERNEAAPSIDIAKKIADAFGISLDYLDISVILCHLFR
;
A
#
# COMPACT_ATOMS: atom_id res chain seq x y z
N MET A 1 14.05 -11.65 -21.85
CA MET A 1 12.72 -12.26 -21.60
C MET A 1 12.75 -12.86 -20.20
N LEU A 2 11.99 -12.29 -19.25
CA LEU A 2 11.92 -12.79 -17.87
C LEU A 2 10.89 -13.93 -17.80
N ASN A 3 11.28 -15.09 -17.26
CA ASN A 3 10.46 -16.30 -17.24
C ASN A 3 9.36 -16.27 -16.18
N LYS A 4 8.24 -16.97 -16.47
CA LYS A 4 7.02 -17.04 -15.63
C LYS A 4 7.28 -17.49 -14.18
N VAL A 5 8.33 -18.29 -13.97
CA VAL A 5 8.80 -18.72 -12.63
C VAL A 5 9.43 -17.56 -11.84
N ASN A 6 10.14 -16.64 -12.50
CA ASN A 6 10.71 -15.45 -11.85
C ASN A 6 9.61 -14.48 -11.42
N TYR A 7 8.50 -14.39 -12.17
CA TYR A 7 7.37 -13.57 -11.75
C TYR A 7 6.70 -14.13 -10.50
N SER A 8 6.42 -15.43 -10.42
CA SER A 8 5.86 -16.02 -9.20
C SER A 8 6.74 -15.78 -7.96
N PHE A 9 8.07 -15.78 -8.13
CA PHE A 9 9.04 -15.53 -7.06
C PHE A 9 9.18 -14.04 -6.69
N LEU A 10 9.08 -13.13 -7.66
CA LEU A 10 9.05 -11.68 -7.45
C LEU A 10 7.71 -11.19 -6.88
N LEU A 11 6.62 -11.93 -7.09
CA LEU A 11 5.29 -11.63 -6.56
C LEU A 11 5.12 -12.06 -5.10
N THR A 12 5.92 -13.04 -4.64
CA THR A 12 5.88 -13.56 -3.26
C THR A 12 6.72 -12.75 -2.27
N GLU A 13 7.68 -11.96 -2.75
CA GLU A 13 8.54 -11.13 -1.91
C GLU A 13 8.16 -9.64 -2.08
N ASN A 14 7.43 -9.09 -1.09
CA ASN A 14 7.41 -7.65 -0.73
C ASN A 14 6.48 -6.65 -1.45
N MET A 15 5.19 -6.93 -1.65
CA MET A 15 4.24 -5.81 -1.80
C MET A 15 2.87 -6.12 -1.19
N ASN A 16 2.85 -6.38 0.12
CA ASN A 16 1.63 -6.19 0.90
C ASN A 16 1.39 -4.69 1.10
N ILE A 17 0.14 -4.24 0.97
CA ILE A 17 -0.28 -2.84 1.11
C ILE A 17 0.24 -2.21 2.42
N GLY A 18 0.30 -2.98 3.53
CA GLY A 18 0.83 -2.49 4.80
C GLY A 18 2.32 -2.18 4.77
N SER A 19 3.13 -3.03 4.12
CA SER A 19 4.55 -2.78 3.91
C SER A 19 4.76 -1.55 3.02
N LYS A 20 3.92 -1.38 2.00
CA LYS A 20 3.99 -0.22 1.09
C LYS A 20 3.64 1.08 1.78
N ILE A 21 2.58 1.07 2.60
CA ILE A 21 2.20 2.22 3.45
C ILE A 21 3.36 2.59 4.39
N THR A 22 4.01 1.58 4.99
CA THR A 22 5.17 1.81 5.89
C THR A 22 6.35 2.45 5.15
N GLU A 23 6.67 1.96 3.95
CA GLU A 23 7.74 2.50 3.10
C GLU A 23 7.44 3.96 2.74
N LEU A 24 6.28 4.23 2.15
CA LEU A 24 5.87 5.58 1.74
C LEU A 24 5.88 6.56 2.93
N ARG A 25 5.35 6.14 4.07
CA ARG A 25 5.36 6.93 5.30
C ARG A 25 6.79 7.28 5.73
N LYS A 26 7.71 6.31 5.72
CA LYS A 26 9.12 6.53 6.07
C LYS A 26 9.84 7.43 5.07
N THR A 27 9.57 7.31 3.77
CA THR A 27 10.16 8.20 2.76
C THR A 27 9.75 9.65 2.93
N GLN A 28 8.53 9.89 3.44
CA GLN A 28 8.02 11.22 3.78
C GLN A 28 8.41 11.66 5.20
N SER A 29 9.18 10.85 5.94
CA SER A 29 9.54 11.09 7.34
C SER A 29 8.34 11.28 8.28
N TRP A 30 7.21 10.65 7.97
CA TRP A 30 5.99 10.75 8.76
C TRP A 30 5.93 9.72 9.89
N SER A 31 5.35 10.12 11.02
CA SER A 31 4.92 9.21 12.08
C SER A 31 3.59 8.53 11.69
N GLN A 32 3.23 7.43 12.37
CA GLN A 32 1.90 6.81 12.18
C GLN A 32 0.76 7.78 12.53
N ALA A 33 1.00 8.74 13.44
CA ALA A 33 0.03 9.76 13.79
C ALA A 33 -0.12 10.78 12.65
N ASP A 34 0.98 11.17 12.00
CA ASP A 34 0.97 12.16 10.91
C ASP A 34 0.20 11.61 9.69
N LEU A 35 0.40 10.32 9.37
CA LEU A 35 -0.39 9.67 8.32
C LEU A 35 -1.86 9.57 8.74
N ALA A 36 -2.15 9.24 10.00
CA ALA A 36 -3.50 9.14 10.51
C ALA A 36 -4.25 10.49 10.43
N GLU A 37 -3.57 11.60 10.73
CA GLU A 37 -4.11 12.96 10.60
C GLU A 37 -4.44 13.28 9.13
N LYS A 38 -3.53 12.99 8.20
CA LYS A 38 -3.72 13.23 6.76
C LYS A 38 -4.91 12.47 6.18
N ILE A 39 -5.13 11.23 6.61
CA ILE A 39 -6.22 10.39 6.08
C ILE A 39 -7.48 10.44 6.96
N GLN A 40 -7.50 11.29 8.00
CA GLN A 40 -8.59 11.41 8.97
C GLN A 40 -8.99 10.06 9.59
N ALA A 41 -7.99 9.31 10.05
CA ALA A 41 -8.15 8.02 10.70
C ALA A 41 -7.47 8.00 12.08
N SER A 42 -7.61 6.91 12.81
CA SER A 42 -6.89 6.73 14.08
C SER A 42 -5.46 6.22 13.84
N ARG A 43 -4.50 6.64 14.67
CA ARG A 43 -3.14 6.05 14.68
C ARG A 43 -3.17 4.53 14.81
N VAL A 44 -4.10 4.00 15.59
CA VAL A 44 -4.28 2.56 15.82
C VAL A 44 -4.65 1.85 14.52
N ILE A 45 -5.60 2.38 13.74
CA ILE A 45 -6.01 1.73 12.49
C ILE A 45 -4.88 1.81 11.44
N VAL A 46 -4.12 2.90 11.39
CA VAL A 46 -2.91 2.99 10.54
C VAL A 46 -1.90 1.90 10.91
N GLY A 47 -1.64 1.70 12.21
CA GLY A 47 -0.77 0.60 12.65
C GLY A 47 -1.29 -0.79 12.27
N LYS A 48 -2.62 -0.99 12.28
CA LYS A 48 -3.24 -2.24 11.81
C LYS A 48 -3.06 -2.44 10.30
N TYR A 49 -3.16 -1.37 9.51
CA TYR A 49 -2.87 -1.41 8.07
C TYR A 49 -1.40 -1.80 7.83
N GLU A 50 -0.46 -1.16 8.52
CA GLU A 50 0.97 -1.44 8.36
C GLU A 50 1.35 -2.88 8.74
N ARG A 51 0.67 -3.48 9.73
CA ARG A 51 0.87 -4.88 10.16
C ARG A 51 0.00 -5.89 9.41
N ASN A 52 -0.80 -5.44 8.43
CA ASN A 52 -1.73 -6.28 7.67
C ASN A 52 -2.81 -6.98 8.53
N GLU A 53 -3.13 -6.40 9.69
CA GLU A 53 -4.20 -6.87 10.58
C GLU A 53 -5.58 -6.35 10.14
N ALA A 54 -5.60 -5.32 9.28
CA ALA A 54 -6.80 -4.77 8.66
C ALA A 54 -6.48 -4.30 7.24
N ALA A 55 -7.49 -4.35 6.37
CA ALA A 55 -7.43 -3.73 5.05
C ALA A 55 -8.11 -2.35 5.10
N PRO A 56 -7.54 -1.30 4.46
CA PRO A 56 -8.24 -0.04 4.29
C PRO A 56 -9.46 -0.22 3.40
N SER A 57 -10.56 0.48 3.69
CA SER A 57 -11.67 0.58 2.74
C SER A 57 -11.23 1.35 1.49
N ILE A 58 -12.00 1.29 0.40
CA ILE A 58 -11.72 2.04 -0.83
C ILE A 58 -11.54 3.53 -0.55
N ASP A 59 -12.39 4.11 0.31
CA ASP A 59 -12.30 5.53 0.66
C ASP A 59 -11.02 5.86 1.43
N ILE A 60 -10.61 5.00 2.35
CA ILE A 60 -9.35 5.17 3.08
C ILE A 60 -8.15 4.97 2.15
N ALA A 61 -8.20 3.98 1.26
CA ALA A 61 -7.15 3.73 0.29
C ALA A 61 -6.97 4.93 -0.66
N LYS A 62 -8.07 5.57 -1.09
CA LYS A 62 -8.02 6.83 -1.84
C LYS A 62 -7.35 7.93 -1.03
N LYS A 63 -7.76 8.16 0.22
CA LYS A 63 -7.12 9.16 1.09
C LYS A 63 -5.63 8.90 1.30
N ILE A 64 -5.22 7.63 1.42
CA ILE A 64 -3.82 7.23 1.51
C ILE A 64 -3.07 7.58 0.21
N ALA A 65 -3.66 7.23 -0.94
CA ALA A 65 -3.08 7.54 -2.25
C ALA A 65 -2.92 9.06 -2.45
N ASP A 66 -3.96 9.83 -2.13
CA ASP A 66 -3.95 11.29 -2.18
C ASP A 66 -2.91 11.89 -1.21
N ALA A 67 -2.81 11.37 0.02
CA ALA A 67 -1.83 11.83 1.00
C ALA A 67 -0.40 11.67 0.46
N PHE A 68 -0.11 10.57 -0.24
CA PHE A 68 1.21 10.31 -0.82
C PHE A 68 1.39 10.87 -2.24
N GLY A 69 0.35 11.43 -2.87
CA GLY A 69 0.40 11.92 -4.24
C GLY A 69 0.60 10.83 -5.29
N ILE A 70 0.12 9.60 -5.01
CA ILE A 70 0.22 8.44 -5.90
C ILE A 70 -1.16 8.04 -6.44
N SER A 71 -1.20 7.24 -7.50
CA SER A 71 -2.45 6.64 -7.94
C SER A 71 -2.89 5.50 -7.00
N LEU A 72 -4.20 5.28 -6.90
CA LEU A 72 -4.75 4.15 -6.16
C LEU A 72 -4.23 2.80 -6.70
N ASP A 73 -4.04 2.70 -8.02
CA ASP A 73 -3.48 1.50 -8.67
C ASP A 73 -2.02 1.24 -8.30
N TYR A 74 -1.27 2.31 -7.96
CA TYR A 74 0.10 2.17 -7.46
C TYR A 74 0.13 1.75 -5.98
N LEU A 75 -0.91 2.09 -5.22
CA LEU A 75 -1.11 1.63 -3.85
C LEU A 75 -1.57 0.16 -3.81
N ASP A 76 -2.40 -0.26 -4.76
CA ASP A 76 -2.93 -1.62 -4.87
C ASP A 76 -2.23 -2.42 -5.97
N ILE A 77 -1.18 -3.15 -5.58
CA ILE A 77 -0.38 -3.99 -6.49
C ILE A 77 -1.20 -5.13 -7.12
N SER A 78 -2.38 -5.45 -6.60
CA SER A 78 -3.22 -6.53 -7.17
C SER A 78 -3.76 -6.18 -8.56
N VAL A 79 -3.94 -4.89 -8.86
CA VAL A 79 -4.55 -4.44 -10.13
C VAL A 79 -3.57 -4.56 -11.31
N ILE A 80 -2.27 -4.38 -11.05
CA ILE A 80 -1.21 -4.45 -12.08
C ILE A 80 -1.08 -5.88 -12.63
N LEU A 81 -1.23 -6.90 -11.77
CA LEU A 81 -1.27 -8.29 -12.19
C LEU A 81 -2.47 -8.59 -13.08
N CYS A 82 -3.65 -8.04 -12.75
CA CYS A 82 -4.86 -8.27 -13.51
C CYS A 82 -4.78 -7.67 -14.93
N HIS A 83 -4.06 -6.55 -15.11
CA HIS A 83 -3.82 -5.95 -16.43
C HIS A 83 -2.73 -6.67 -17.25
N LEU A 84 -1.71 -7.24 -16.60
CA LEU A 84 -0.62 -7.94 -17.29
C LEU A 84 -0.98 -9.38 -17.69
N PHE A 85 -2.07 -9.93 -17.16
CA PHE A 85 -2.61 -11.25 -17.51
C PHE A 85 -3.92 -11.20 -18.32
N ARG A 86 -4.27 -10.03 -18.87
CA ARG A 86 -5.36 -9.89 -19.84
C ARG A 86 -4.86 -10.04 -21.27
#